data_AF-A0A7S1RBF1-F1
#
_entry.id   AF-A0A7S1RBF1-F1
#
_cell.length_a   1.000
_cell.length_b   1.000
_cell.length_c   1.000
_cell.angle_alpha   90.00
_cell.angle_beta   90.00
_cell.angle_gamma   90.00
#
_symmetry.space_group_name_H-M   'P 1'
#
loop_
_entity.id
_entity.type
_entity.pdbx_description
1 polymer ?
#
loop_
_entity_poly.entity_id
_entity_poly.type
_entity_poly.pdbx_seq_one_letter_code
_entity_poly.pdbx_strand_id
1 'polypeptide(L)'
;FIKDLVARSGWIWAKPDIIDDDEKVAKRVAWLNMFGGLMQPIDYAQVADVLDGLKVPHAMVLLRELEVQAHTVEDPTSYIKRTAGLAGEDEVHVPVVDEDSSVAQLVSQLNAAGRLATPIDFAEVGEDLARIGDEHALQLLREVEGKGPGVKDPTGYLKFKLKAKLASLG
;
A
#
# COMPACT_ATOMS: atom_id res chain seq x y z
N PHE A 1 -6.84 46.99 -6.25
CA PHE A 1 -7.71 46.12 -7.06
C PHE A 1 -6.85 45.28 -8.00
N ILE A 2 -6.41 44.10 -7.55
CA ILE A 2 -5.67 43.12 -8.36
C ILE A 2 -6.35 41.77 -8.12
N LYS A 3 -7.45 41.56 -8.82
CA LYS A 3 -8.16 40.28 -8.95
C LYS A 3 -8.71 40.29 -10.36
N ASP A 4 -7.89 39.92 -11.35
CA ASP A 4 -8.41 39.42 -12.65
C ASP A 4 -7.38 38.89 -13.66
N LEU A 5 -6.11 38.70 -13.30
CA LEU A 5 -5.10 38.24 -14.28
C LEU A 5 -4.87 36.71 -14.32
N VAL A 6 -5.67 35.92 -13.60
CA VAL A 6 -5.52 34.44 -13.55
C VAL A 6 -6.66 33.72 -14.29
N ALA A 7 -7.29 34.38 -15.27
CA ALA A 7 -8.33 33.75 -16.11
C ALA A 7 -7.82 33.23 -17.46
N ARG A 8 -6.50 33.24 -17.73
CA ARG A 8 -5.94 32.95 -19.07
C ARG A 8 -4.85 31.88 -19.17
N SER A 9 -4.49 31.22 -18.08
CA SER A 9 -3.71 29.97 -18.16
C SER A 9 -4.64 28.81 -17.90
N GLY A 10 -4.91 28.02 -18.95
CA GLY A 10 -5.74 26.82 -18.93
C GLY A 10 -5.22 25.72 -18.01
N TRP A 11 -5.27 25.94 -16.71
CA TRP A 11 -5.32 24.88 -15.72
C TRP A 11 -6.77 24.65 -15.36
N ILE A 12 -7.39 23.84 -16.20
CA ILE A 12 -8.57 23.07 -15.80
C ILE A 12 -8.06 22.22 -14.63
N TRP A 13 -8.48 22.54 -13.41
CA TRP A 13 -8.42 21.60 -12.30
C TRP A 13 -9.35 20.44 -12.67
N ALA A 14 -8.85 19.52 -13.51
CA ALA A 14 -9.42 18.20 -13.57
C ALA A 14 -9.34 17.69 -12.13
N LYS A 15 -10.51 17.50 -11.51
CA LYS A 15 -10.59 16.71 -10.29
C LYS A 15 -9.76 15.44 -10.54
N PRO A 16 -8.88 15.01 -9.61
CA PRO A 16 -8.14 13.76 -9.81
C PRO A 16 -9.18 12.72 -10.21
N ASP A 17 -9.05 12.18 -11.41
CA ASP A 17 -9.99 11.23 -11.94
C ASP A 17 -10.15 10.16 -10.87
N ILE A 18 -11.35 10.06 -10.29
CA ILE A 18 -11.73 8.90 -9.49
C ILE A 18 -11.83 7.79 -10.54
N ILE A 19 -10.67 7.24 -10.92
CA ILE A 19 -10.59 6.06 -11.75
C ILE A 19 -11.33 5.01 -10.96
N ASP A 20 -12.39 4.47 -11.57
CA ASP A 20 -13.18 3.42 -10.97
C ASP A 20 -12.24 2.30 -10.51
N ASP A 21 -12.52 1.78 -9.33
CA ASP A 21 -11.64 0.85 -8.63
C ASP A 21 -11.43 -0.43 -9.48
N ASP A 22 -12.45 -0.83 -10.23
CA ASP A 22 -12.41 -1.92 -11.21
C ASP A 22 -11.54 -1.55 -12.44
N GLU A 23 -11.62 -0.29 -12.89
CA GLU A 23 -10.82 0.21 -14.01
C GLU A 23 -9.31 0.18 -13.68
N LYS A 24 -8.94 0.35 -12.41
CA LYS A 24 -7.54 0.22 -11.96
C LYS A 24 -7.03 -1.20 -12.12
N VAL A 25 -7.82 -2.20 -11.73
CA VAL A 25 -7.45 -3.62 -11.83
C VAL A 25 -7.32 -4.03 -13.29
N ALA A 26 -8.27 -3.65 -14.13
CA ALA A 26 -8.23 -3.89 -15.58
C ALA A 26 -6.97 -3.28 -16.23
N LYS A 27 -6.64 -2.04 -15.89
CA LYS A 27 -5.42 -1.35 -16.36
C LYS A 27 -4.15 -2.08 -15.93
N ARG A 28 -4.11 -2.62 -14.71
CA ARG A 28 -2.96 -3.37 -14.21
C ARG A 28 -2.76 -4.67 -14.99
N VAL A 29 -3.83 -5.41 -15.27
CA VAL A 29 -3.77 -6.62 -16.11
C VAL A 29 -3.29 -6.29 -17.52
N ALA A 30 -3.84 -5.23 -18.13
CA ALA A 30 -3.40 -4.78 -19.45
C ALA A 30 -1.90 -4.44 -19.47
N TRP A 31 -1.41 -3.74 -18.44
CA TRP A 31 0.01 -3.44 -18.30
C TRP A 31 0.86 -4.71 -18.15
N LEU A 32 0.43 -5.69 -17.35
CA LEU A 32 1.15 -6.96 -17.18
C LEU A 32 1.24 -7.76 -18.49
N ASN A 33 0.17 -7.76 -19.28
CA ASN A 33 0.17 -8.40 -20.59
C ASN A 33 1.15 -7.74 -21.58
N MET A 34 1.41 -6.44 -21.43
CA MET A 34 2.31 -5.70 -22.31
C MET A 34 3.77 -5.70 -21.81
N PHE A 35 3.97 -5.61 -20.49
CA PHE A 35 5.27 -5.29 -19.89
C PHE A 35 5.65 -6.19 -18.70
N GLY A 36 4.76 -7.06 -18.24
CA GLY A 36 4.97 -7.86 -17.03
C GLY A 36 5.91 -9.06 -17.20
N GLY A 37 6.41 -9.32 -18.42
CA GLY A 37 7.32 -10.44 -18.67
C GLY A 37 6.70 -11.83 -18.42
N LEU A 38 5.38 -11.92 -18.51
CA LEU A 38 4.62 -13.16 -18.29
C LEU A 38 4.97 -14.21 -19.36
N MET A 39 4.96 -15.48 -18.98
CA MET A 39 5.17 -16.59 -19.92
C MET A 39 4.11 -16.65 -21.04
N GLN A 40 2.88 -16.22 -20.72
CA GLN A 40 1.80 -16.02 -21.69
C GLN A 40 0.86 -14.90 -21.20
N PRO A 41 0.12 -14.23 -22.09
CA PRO A 41 -0.81 -13.18 -21.67
C PRO A 41 -1.95 -13.73 -20.81
N ILE A 42 -2.39 -12.93 -19.85
CA ILE A 42 -3.60 -13.13 -19.05
C ILE A 42 -4.83 -12.94 -19.96
N ASP A 43 -5.71 -13.93 -20.00
CA ASP A 43 -7.03 -13.79 -20.61
C ASP A 43 -7.97 -13.06 -19.64
N TYR A 44 -8.09 -11.75 -19.81
CA TYR A 44 -8.88 -10.90 -18.90
C TYR A 44 -10.35 -11.32 -18.84
N ALA A 45 -10.95 -11.76 -19.95
CA ALA A 45 -12.36 -12.17 -19.96
C ALA A 45 -12.62 -13.39 -19.06
N GLN A 46 -11.59 -14.22 -18.86
CA GLN A 46 -11.67 -15.38 -17.99
C GLN A 46 -11.42 -15.08 -16.50
N VAL A 47 -10.81 -13.94 -16.18
CA VAL A 47 -10.46 -13.57 -14.80
C VAL A 47 -11.21 -12.34 -14.30
N ALA A 48 -11.95 -11.63 -15.15
CA ALA A 48 -12.69 -10.42 -14.80
C ALA A 48 -13.64 -10.67 -13.61
N ASP A 49 -14.58 -11.61 -13.73
CA ASP A 49 -15.53 -11.92 -12.65
C ASP A 49 -14.84 -12.27 -11.32
N VAL A 50 -13.69 -12.94 -11.40
CA VAL A 50 -12.91 -13.36 -10.23
C VAL A 50 -12.18 -12.18 -9.59
N LEU A 51 -11.64 -11.27 -10.40
CA LEU A 51 -10.94 -10.08 -9.94
C LEU A 51 -11.91 -9.03 -9.42
N ASP A 52 -13.09 -8.87 -10.05
CA ASP A 52 -14.16 -7.97 -9.62
C ASP A 52 -14.80 -8.45 -8.30
N GLY A 53 -14.73 -9.76 -8.01
CA GLY A 53 -15.12 -10.32 -6.72
C GLY A 53 -14.15 -9.98 -5.57
N LEU A 54 -12.97 -9.45 -5.86
CA LEU A 54 -11.96 -9.07 -4.86
C LEU A 54 -12.04 -7.57 -4.56
N LYS A 55 -11.74 -7.19 -3.30
CA LYS A 55 -11.41 -5.79 -3.01
C LYS A 55 -10.16 -5.41 -3.81
N VAL A 56 -10.13 -4.20 -4.37
CA VAL A 56 -9.01 -3.71 -5.21
C VAL A 56 -7.63 -3.92 -4.59
N PRO A 57 -7.38 -3.67 -3.29
CA PRO A 57 -6.08 -3.95 -2.69
C PRO A 57 -5.67 -5.42 -2.82
N HIS A 58 -6.60 -6.36 -2.67
CA HIS A 58 -6.33 -7.80 -2.80
C HIS A 58 -6.02 -8.18 -4.24
N ALA A 59 -6.79 -7.67 -5.20
CA ALA A 59 -6.52 -7.88 -6.62
C ALA A 59 -5.13 -7.35 -6.99
N MET A 60 -4.75 -6.17 -6.50
CA MET A 60 -3.44 -5.56 -6.78
C MET A 60 -2.28 -6.37 -6.18
N VAL A 61 -2.44 -6.93 -4.98
CA VAL A 61 -1.41 -7.80 -4.39
C VAL A 61 -1.27 -9.10 -5.16
N LEU A 62 -2.37 -9.76 -5.50
CA LEU A 62 -2.35 -10.96 -6.33
C LEU A 62 -1.63 -10.70 -7.67
N LEU A 63 -1.96 -9.59 -8.35
CA LEU A 63 -1.32 -9.22 -9.62
C LEU A 63 0.17 -8.88 -9.46
N ARG A 64 0.59 -8.35 -8.30
CA ARG A 64 2.00 -8.10 -7.98
C ARG A 64 2.75 -9.40 -7.70
N GLU A 65 2.14 -10.35 -7.00
CA GLU A 65 2.75 -11.68 -6.78
C GLU A 65 2.96 -12.42 -8.10
N LEU A 66 1.97 -12.35 -8.99
CA LEU A 66 2.05 -12.89 -10.34
C LEU A 66 3.20 -12.24 -11.14
N GLU A 67 3.40 -10.93 -11.03
CA GLU A 67 4.51 -10.22 -11.67
C GLU A 67 5.88 -10.70 -11.15
N VAL A 68 6.03 -10.84 -9.82
CA VAL A 68 7.28 -11.35 -9.22
C VAL A 68 7.59 -12.76 -9.73
N GLN A 69 6.55 -13.57 -9.94
CA GLN A 69 6.64 -14.95 -10.40
C GLN A 69 6.46 -15.10 -11.92
N ALA A 70 6.47 -14.00 -12.69
CA ALA A 70 6.06 -13.96 -14.10
C ALA A 70 6.77 -14.97 -15.01
N HIS A 71 8.04 -15.27 -14.72
CA HIS A 71 8.90 -16.19 -15.46
C HIS A 71 8.81 -17.65 -14.98
N THR A 72 8.08 -17.91 -13.90
CA THR A 72 7.87 -19.23 -13.30
C THR A 72 6.44 -19.73 -13.46
N VAL A 73 5.48 -18.81 -13.60
CA VAL A 73 4.07 -19.13 -13.77
C VAL A 73 3.80 -19.38 -15.25
N GLU A 74 3.68 -20.66 -15.60
CA GLU A 74 3.42 -21.11 -16.98
C GLU A 74 2.07 -20.59 -17.51
N ASP A 75 1.03 -20.59 -16.68
CA ASP A 75 -0.30 -20.09 -17.01
C ASP A 75 -0.81 -19.06 -15.98
N PRO A 76 -0.60 -17.76 -16.27
CA PRO A 76 -1.08 -16.65 -15.45
C PRO A 76 -2.59 -16.61 -15.26
N THR A 77 -3.37 -17.02 -16.27
CA THR A 77 -4.85 -17.01 -16.21
C THR A 77 -5.32 -18.05 -15.19
N SER A 78 -4.79 -19.27 -15.26
CA SER A 78 -5.08 -20.33 -14.30
C SER A 78 -4.57 -20.02 -12.89
N TYR A 79 -3.42 -19.36 -12.79
CA TYR A 79 -2.88 -18.88 -11.50
C TYR A 79 -3.86 -17.93 -10.81
N ILE A 80 -4.33 -16.90 -11.50
CA ILE A 80 -5.28 -15.91 -10.92
C ILE A 80 -6.55 -16.61 -10.43
N LYS A 81 -7.15 -17.49 -11.24
CA LYS A 81 -8.35 -18.24 -10.86
C LYS A 81 -8.14 -19.09 -9.60
N ARG A 82 -6.99 -19.77 -9.48
CA ARG A 82 -6.66 -20.59 -8.32
C ARG A 82 -6.42 -19.72 -7.08
N THR A 83 -5.59 -18.69 -7.20
CA THR A 83 -5.18 -17.86 -6.05
C THR A 83 -6.33 -17.03 -5.52
N ALA A 84 -7.17 -16.46 -6.39
CA ALA A 84 -8.37 -15.75 -5.98
C ALA A 84 -9.44 -16.68 -5.37
N GLY A 85 -9.56 -17.92 -5.87
CA GLY A 85 -10.44 -18.93 -5.26
C GLY A 85 -9.99 -19.35 -3.86
N LEU A 86 -8.68 -19.36 -3.59
CA LEU A 86 -8.14 -19.59 -2.23
C LEU A 86 -8.32 -18.35 -1.33
N ALA A 87 -8.22 -17.14 -1.90
CA ALA A 87 -8.46 -15.89 -1.18
C ALA A 87 -9.95 -15.63 -0.86
N GLY A 88 -10.86 -16.42 -1.42
CA GLY A 88 -12.31 -16.34 -1.18
C GLY A 88 -12.79 -16.97 0.13
N GLU A 89 -11.96 -17.79 0.79
CA GLU A 89 -12.36 -18.50 2.03
C GLU A 89 -11.36 -18.41 3.18
N ASP A 90 -10.17 -17.84 2.98
CA ASP A 90 -9.18 -17.71 4.04
C ASP A 90 -8.74 -16.25 4.17
N GLU A 91 -8.70 -15.76 5.41
CA GLU A 91 -8.16 -14.47 5.82
C GLU A 91 -6.67 -14.40 5.47
N VAL A 92 -6.32 -14.21 4.20
CA VAL A 92 -4.98 -13.77 3.83
C VAL A 92 -4.95 -12.28 4.10
N HIS A 93 -4.55 -11.95 5.33
CA HIS A 93 -4.20 -10.61 5.77
C HIS A 93 -3.10 -10.06 4.86
N VAL A 94 -3.52 -9.41 3.79
CA VAL A 94 -2.72 -8.42 3.11
C VAL A 94 -2.48 -7.32 4.14
N PRO A 95 -1.23 -6.94 4.46
CA PRO A 95 -1.00 -5.73 5.24
C PRO A 95 -1.29 -4.55 4.31
N VAL A 96 -2.57 -4.34 4.02
CA VAL A 96 -3.09 -3.04 3.67
C VAL A 96 -2.73 -2.20 4.89
N VAL A 97 -1.99 -1.13 4.68
CA VAL A 97 -1.82 -0.14 5.72
C VAL A 97 -3.22 0.44 5.94
N ASP A 98 -4.00 -0.20 6.80
CA ASP A 98 -5.33 0.26 7.17
C ASP A 98 -5.10 1.64 7.78
N GLU A 99 -5.52 2.69 7.09
CA GLU A 99 -5.47 4.05 7.64
C GLU A 99 -6.26 4.14 8.96
N ASP A 100 -7.16 3.19 9.19
CA ASP A 100 -7.91 2.99 10.44
C ASP A 100 -7.25 2.02 11.45
N SER A 101 -6.08 1.47 11.15
CA SER A 101 -5.36 0.60 12.09
C SER A 101 -4.97 1.33 13.37
N SER A 102 -4.86 0.59 14.47
CA SER A 102 -4.38 1.11 15.77
C SER A 102 -3.04 1.84 15.63
N VAL A 103 -2.18 1.37 14.72
CA VAL A 103 -0.88 1.95 14.40
C VAL A 103 -1.03 3.30 13.69
N ALA A 104 -1.83 3.37 12.61
CA ALA A 104 -2.08 4.61 11.87
C ALA A 104 -2.74 5.68 12.75
N GLN A 105 -3.73 5.28 13.55
CA GLN A 105 -4.41 6.16 14.51
C GLN A 105 -3.42 6.75 15.55
N LEU A 106 -2.49 5.94 16.06
CA LEU A 106 -1.50 6.41 17.02
C LEU A 106 -0.50 7.37 16.37
N VAL A 107 -0.03 7.09 15.15
CA VAL A 107 0.85 8.02 14.41
C VAL A 107 0.15 9.36 14.19
N SER A 108 -1.11 9.34 13.79
CA SER A 108 -1.93 10.55 13.62
C SER A 108 -2.07 11.33 14.94
N GLN A 109 -2.37 10.65 16.05
CA GLN A 109 -2.43 11.28 17.38
C GLN A 109 -1.10 11.90 17.80
N LEU A 110 0.03 11.21 17.58
CA LEU A 110 1.36 11.72 17.93
C LEU A 110 1.74 12.96 17.12
N ASN A 111 1.44 12.95 15.82
CA ASN A 111 1.65 14.09 14.94
C ASN A 111 0.75 15.27 15.33
N ALA A 112 -0.53 15.01 15.64
CA ALA A 112 -1.49 16.03 16.06
C ALA A 112 -1.21 16.60 17.46
N ALA A 113 -0.64 15.79 18.37
CA ALA A 113 -0.33 16.22 19.73
C ALA A 113 0.82 17.24 19.79
N GLY A 114 1.62 17.38 18.72
CA GLY A 114 2.71 18.36 18.64
C GLY A 114 3.84 18.14 19.66
N ARG A 115 3.94 16.94 20.23
CA ARG A 115 4.96 16.59 21.24
C ARG A 115 6.26 16.05 20.65
N LEU A 116 6.28 15.78 19.34
CA LEU A 116 7.44 15.32 18.59
C LEU A 116 8.26 16.50 18.06
N ALA A 117 9.57 16.30 17.87
CA ALA A 117 10.43 17.35 17.28
C ALA A 117 10.05 17.65 15.82
N THR A 118 9.68 16.62 15.05
CA THR A 118 9.10 16.71 13.72
C THR A 118 8.00 15.65 13.57
N PRO A 119 7.04 15.82 12.65
CA PRO A 119 6.03 14.79 12.37
C PRO A 119 6.67 13.49 11.88
N ILE A 120 6.08 12.36 12.24
CA ILE A 120 6.38 11.05 11.66
C ILE A 120 5.76 11.02 10.27
N ASP A 121 6.57 10.70 9.26
CA ASP A 121 6.09 10.42 7.91
C ASP A 121 5.65 8.95 7.81
N PHE A 122 4.34 8.73 7.89
CA PHE A 122 3.77 7.39 7.89
C PHE A 122 3.97 6.67 6.55
N ALA A 123 4.06 7.39 5.43
CA ALA A 123 4.30 6.77 4.13
C ALA A 123 5.68 6.09 4.07
N GLU A 124 6.65 6.60 4.84
CA GLU A 124 8.00 6.05 4.87
C GLU A 124 8.20 4.85 5.82
N VAL A 125 7.29 4.65 6.78
CA VAL A 125 7.45 3.62 7.83
C VAL A 125 6.26 2.66 7.96
N GLY A 126 5.12 2.97 7.34
CA GLY A 126 3.86 2.24 7.50
C GLY A 126 3.96 0.76 7.09
N GLU A 127 4.59 0.48 5.95
CA GLU A 127 4.77 -0.90 5.46
C GLU A 127 5.64 -1.73 6.42
N ASP A 128 6.75 -1.16 6.90
CA ASP A 128 7.65 -1.83 7.83
C ASP A 128 7.02 -2.01 9.22
N LEU A 129 6.22 -1.04 9.68
CA LEU A 129 5.43 -1.15 10.91
C LEU A 129 4.40 -2.27 10.81
N ALA A 130 3.69 -2.38 9.68
CA ALA A 130 2.75 -3.48 9.45
C ALA A 130 3.47 -4.84 9.44
N ARG A 131 4.65 -4.91 8.83
CA ARG A 131 5.44 -6.14 8.73
C ARG A 131 5.96 -6.67 10.08
N ILE A 132 6.23 -5.80 11.05
CA ILE A 132 6.62 -6.23 12.41
C ILE A 132 5.43 -6.58 13.32
N GLY A 133 4.20 -6.33 12.85
CA GLY A 133 2.96 -6.55 13.59
C GLY A 133 2.60 -5.44 14.59
N ASP A 134 1.30 -5.28 14.85
CA ASP A 134 0.72 -4.20 15.65
C ASP A 134 1.34 -4.08 17.06
N GLU A 135 1.56 -5.18 17.77
CA GLU A 135 2.11 -5.15 19.13
C GLU A 135 3.49 -4.47 19.16
N HIS A 136 4.39 -4.88 18.27
CA HIS A 136 5.74 -4.33 18.18
C HIS A 136 5.75 -2.91 17.60
N ALA A 137 4.89 -2.64 16.62
CA ALA A 137 4.71 -1.31 16.04
C ALA A 137 4.25 -0.29 17.10
N LEU A 138 3.21 -0.62 17.88
CA LEU A 138 2.69 0.22 18.96
C LEU A 138 3.74 0.43 20.07
N GLN A 139 4.54 -0.60 20.38
CA GLN A 139 5.63 -0.46 21.36
C GLN A 139 6.69 0.53 20.89
N LEU A 140 7.10 0.49 19.62
CA LEU A 140 8.03 1.45 19.04
C LEU A 140 7.48 2.88 19.07
N LEU A 141 6.21 3.05 18.69
CA LEU A 141 5.55 4.36 18.66
C LEU A 141 5.43 4.97 20.07
N ARG A 142 5.12 4.15 21.09
CA ARG A 142 5.13 4.58 22.50
C ARG A 142 6.54 4.92 23.00
N GLU A 143 7.57 4.22 22.51
CA GLU A 143 8.97 4.60 22.81
C GLU A 143 9.31 5.98 22.24
N VAL A 144 8.86 6.28 21.01
CA VAL A 144 9.02 7.59 20.39
C VAL A 144 8.24 8.66 21.16
N GLU A 145 6.99 8.38 21.55
CA GLU A 145 6.19 9.29 22.37
C GLU A 145 6.88 9.62 23.70
N GLY A 146 7.36 8.60 24.42
CA GLY A 146 8.02 8.77 25.72
C GLY A 146 9.31 9.59 25.63
N LYS A 147 10.01 9.54 24.49
CA LYS A 147 11.18 10.38 24.23
C LYS A 147 10.81 11.79 23.74
N GLY A 148 9.64 11.95 23.12
CA GLY A 148 9.07 13.22 22.67
C GLY A 148 10.07 14.07 21.89
N PRO A 149 10.37 15.32 22.31
CA PRO A 149 11.29 16.20 21.60
C PRO A 149 12.76 15.76 21.68
N GLY A 150 13.09 14.76 22.50
CA GLY A 150 14.42 14.16 22.56
C GLY A 150 14.81 13.38 21.30
N VAL A 151 13.82 13.01 20.46
CA VAL A 151 14.05 12.41 19.14
C VAL A 151 13.95 13.49 18.08
N LYS A 152 15.10 13.97 17.60
CA LYS A 152 15.17 15.06 16.61
C LYS A 152 14.58 14.70 15.25
N ASP A 153 14.63 13.42 14.89
CA ASP A 153 14.06 12.86 13.65
C ASP A 153 13.34 11.55 13.99
N PRO A 154 12.04 11.62 14.33
CA PRO A 154 11.24 10.44 14.66
C PRO A 154 11.13 9.44 13.51
N THR A 155 11.00 9.90 12.26
CA THR A 155 10.91 9.02 11.08
C THR A 155 12.21 8.22 10.90
N GLY A 156 13.37 8.89 10.92
CA GLY A 156 14.66 8.24 10.81
C GLY A 156 14.95 7.30 12.00
N TYR A 157 14.52 7.69 13.20
CA TYR A 157 14.63 6.84 14.39
C TYR A 157 13.82 5.53 14.25
N LEU A 158 12.57 5.63 13.77
CA LEU A 158 11.71 4.48 13.50
C LEU A 158 12.36 3.57 12.44
N LYS A 159 12.81 4.12 11.30
CA LYS A 159 13.52 3.35 10.26
C LYS A 159 14.69 2.54 10.80
N PHE A 160 15.52 3.16 11.65
CA PHE A 160 16.65 2.46 12.27
C PHE A 160 16.21 1.27 13.14
N LYS A 161 15.21 1.48 14.00
CA LYS A 161 14.68 0.42 14.88
C LYS A 161 13.94 -0.67 14.10
N LEU A 162 13.18 -0.30 13.09
CA LEU A 162 12.45 -1.22 12.20
C LEU A 162 13.41 -2.16 11.48
N LYS A 163 14.49 -1.63 10.91
CA LYS A 163 15.54 -2.43 10.28
C LYS A 163 16.12 -3.49 11.24
N ALA A 164 16.40 -3.11 12.48
CA ALA A 164 16.93 -4.03 13.49
C ALA A 164 15.90 -5.11 13.88
N LYS A 165 14.62 -4.73 14.02
CA LYS A 165 13.54 -5.66 14.39
C LYS A 165 13.24 -6.65 13.26
N LEU A 166 13.13 -6.17 12.02
CA LEU A 166 12.91 -7.01 10.84
C LEU A 166 14.05 -8.03 10.64
N ALA A 167 15.30 -7.61 10.87
CA ALA A 167 16.44 -8.52 10.81
C ALA A 167 16.44 -9.59 11.92
N SER A 168 15.71 -9.40 13.02
CA SER A 168 15.57 -10.41 14.09
C SER A 168 14.41 -11.39 13.87
N LEU A 169 13.55 -11.13 12.87
CA LEU A 169 12.40 -11.95 12.53
C LEU A 169 12.68 -12.97 11.40
N GLY A 170 13.82 -12.84 10.72
CA GLY A 170 14.32 -13.79 9.72
C GLY A 170 15.44 -14.65 10.27
#